data_AF-A0A8J2YLJ1-F1
#
_entry.id   AF-A0A8J2YLJ1-F1
#
_cell.length_a   1.000
_cell.length_b   1.000
_cell.length_c   1.000
_cell.angle_alpha   90.00
_cell.angle_beta   90.00
_cell.angle_gamma   90.00
#
_symmetry.space_group_name_H-M   'P 1'
#
loop_
_entity.id
_entity.type
_entity.pdbx_description
1 polymer ?
#
loop_
_entity_poly.entity_id
_entity_poly.type
_entity_poly.pdbx_seq_one_letter_code
_entity_poly.pdbx_strand_id
1 'polypeptide(L)'
;MSITSDYDPIATGEDLWVFGYGSLLWNPGFSFQEAHGARLTGYHRALCIYSHRYRGTPDKPGLVLGLDRGGSCHGLAFRVAHADAPVVRNYLRDREMLNGVYLEGFRRVRLTDGTAVRALCYVADRSHRQYAGHLDREQRLAIARTGAGSAGLNIDYVIKTAQKLRDLGVRDAELDWFAEQLKAS
;
A
#
# COMPACT_ATOMS: atom_id res chain seq x y z
N MET A 1 16.32 -22.05 -5.87
CA MET A 1 16.15 -21.53 -7.24
C MET A 1 14.86 -20.72 -7.26
N SER A 2 14.83 -19.41 -7.42
CA SER A 2 15.64 -18.56 -8.31
C SER A 2 15.98 -17.24 -7.61
N ILE A 3 17.20 -16.76 -7.85
CA ILE A 3 17.68 -15.44 -7.46
C ILE A 3 16.73 -14.42 -8.10
N THR A 4 15.97 -13.69 -7.29
CA THR A 4 15.22 -12.52 -7.76
C THR A 4 16.25 -11.48 -8.18
N SER A 5 16.54 -11.47 -9.48
CA SER A 5 17.36 -10.49 -10.20
C SER A 5 17.34 -9.10 -9.53
N ASP A 6 18.54 -8.62 -9.18
CA ASP A 6 18.91 -7.29 -8.64
C ASP A 6 18.63 -6.13 -9.63
N TYR A 7 17.59 -6.25 -10.43
CA TYR A 7 17.25 -5.25 -11.43
C TYR A 7 16.58 -4.05 -10.77
N ASP A 8 17.34 -2.95 -10.71
CA ASP A 8 16.86 -1.63 -10.33
C ASP A 8 16.72 -0.77 -11.61
N PRO A 9 15.49 -0.49 -12.10
CA PRO A 9 15.27 0.32 -13.30
C PRO A 9 15.88 1.72 -13.19
N ILE A 10 16.05 2.25 -11.97
CA ILE A 10 16.68 3.57 -11.77
C ILE A 10 18.16 3.52 -12.18
N ALA A 11 18.84 2.41 -11.86
CA ALA A 11 20.26 2.21 -12.18
C ALA A 11 20.50 1.99 -13.68
N THR A 12 19.47 1.56 -14.43
CA THR A 12 19.56 1.32 -15.89
C THR A 12 19.11 2.52 -16.72
N GLY A 13 18.76 3.65 -16.10
CA GLY A 13 18.33 4.86 -16.82
C GLY A 13 16.85 4.87 -17.19
N GLU A 14 16.05 3.94 -16.66
CA GLU A 14 14.62 3.83 -16.93
C GLU A 14 13.79 4.66 -15.94
N ASP A 15 12.61 5.07 -16.39
CA ASP A 15 11.62 5.68 -15.51
C ASP A 15 11.22 4.73 -14.37
N LEU A 16 10.97 5.32 -13.20
CA LEU A 16 10.52 4.59 -12.03
C LEU A 16 9.02 4.37 -12.10
N TRP A 17 8.59 3.12 -12.01
CA TRP A 17 7.20 2.79 -11.72
C TRP A 17 7.00 2.57 -10.23
N VAL A 18 5.94 3.15 -9.63
CA VAL A 18 5.57 2.94 -8.22
C VAL A 18 4.19 2.30 -8.15
N PHE A 19 4.05 1.19 -7.43
CA PHE A 19 2.75 0.55 -7.24
C PHE A 19 2.05 1.07 -5.97
N GLY A 20 0.96 1.79 -6.16
CA GLY A 20 0.08 2.26 -5.09
C GLY A 20 -1.07 1.31 -4.83
N TYR A 21 -1.18 0.85 -3.57
CA TYR A 21 -2.27 -0.02 -3.13
C TYR A 21 -3.02 0.51 -1.90
N GLY A 22 -2.54 1.57 -1.24
CA GLY A 22 -3.15 2.14 -0.03
C GLY A 22 -3.35 3.65 -0.15
N SER A 23 -2.74 4.41 0.76
CA SER A 23 -2.85 5.89 0.78
C SER A 23 -2.36 6.54 -0.52
N LEU A 24 -1.41 5.92 -1.23
CA LEU A 24 -0.93 6.42 -2.53
C LEU A 24 -2.04 6.53 -3.59
N LEU A 25 -3.15 5.80 -3.44
CA LEU A 25 -4.28 5.89 -4.37
C LEU A 25 -4.95 7.27 -4.38
N TRP A 26 -4.93 7.98 -3.25
CA TRP A 26 -5.59 9.29 -3.09
C TRP A 26 -4.67 10.38 -2.54
N ASN A 27 -3.47 10.03 -2.11
CA ASN A 27 -2.42 10.96 -1.66
C ASN A 27 -1.03 10.41 -2.03
N PRO A 28 -0.63 10.46 -3.32
CA PRO A 28 0.70 10.04 -3.75
C PRO A 28 1.78 10.93 -3.11
N GLY A 29 1.59 12.26 -3.15
CA GLY A 29 2.53 13.23 -2.59
C GLY A 29 3.87 13.33 -3.33
N PHE A 30 3.89 12.91 -4.59
CA PHE A 30 5.00 13.09 -5.52
C PHE A 30 4.46 13.36 -6.93
N SER A 31 5.28 13.98 -7.78
CA SER A 31 4.97 14.21 -9.19
C SER A 31 5.15 12.92 -10.00
N PHE A 32 4.24 12.67 -10.93
CA PHE A 32 4.28 11.53 -11.85
C PHE A 32 3.78 11.97 -13.23
N GLN A 33 4.26 11.31 -14.28
CA GLN A 33 3.90 11.61 -15.67
C GLN A 33 2.55 11.00 -16.05
N GLU A 34 2.26 9.81 -15.53
CA GLU A 34 1.01 9.09 -15.77
C GLU A 34 0.71 8.08 -14.65
N ALA A 35 -0.56 7.70 -14.54
CA ALA A 35 -1.02 6.67 -13.63
C ALA A 35 -1.93 5.69 -14.37
N HIS A 36 -1.65 4.39 -14.23
CA HIS A 36 -2.39 3.32 -14.90
C HIS A 36 -3.01 2.38 -13.87
N GLY A 37 -4.22 1.89 -14.15
CA GLY A 37 -4.78 0.77 -13.40
C GLY A 37 -3.84 -0.43 -13.51
N ALA A 38 -3.61 -1.13 -12.39
CA ALA A 38 -2.55 -2.12 -12.35
C ALA A 38 -2.85 -3.27 -11.38
N ARG A 39 -2.36 -4.46 -11.71
CA ARG A 39 -2.52 -5.68 -10.91
C ARG A 39 -1.18 -6.29 -10.55
N LEU A 40 -0.96 -6.48 -9.25
CA LEU A 40 0.13 -7.26 -8.68
C LEU A 40 -0.37 -8.65 -8.29
N THR A 41 0.27 -9.70 -8.80
CA THR A 41 -0.05 -11.10 -8.45
C THR A 41 0.90 -11.62 -7.37
N GLY A 42 0.39 -12.50 -6.50
CA GLY A 42 1.15 -13.10 -5.40
C GLY A 42 1.05 -12.32 -4.09
N TYR A 43 0.32 -11.19 -4.09
CA TYR A 43 0.05 -10.39 -2.90
C TYR A 43 -1.38 -9.88 -2.92
N HIS A 44 -2.01 -9.73 -1.76
CA HIS A 44 -3.33 -9.14 -1.57
C HIS A 44 -3.23 -7.97 -0.58
N ARG A 45 -4.18 -7.05 -0.69
CA ARG A 45 -4.32 -5.93 0.23
C ARG A 45 -4.94 -6.43 1.53
N ALA A 46 -4.38 -6.07 2.69
CA ALA A 46 -4.97 -6.37 3.99
C ALA A 46 -4.68 -5.25 5.01
N LEU A 47 -5.61 -5.01 5.93
CA LEU A 47 -5.36 -4.21 7.15
C LEU A 47 -4.48 -5.02 8.12
N CYS A 48 -3.20 -5.17 7.79
CA CYS A 48 -2.28 -6.09 8.45
C CYS A 48 -1.06 -5.40 9.09
N ILE A 49 -1.03 -4.08 9.18
CA ILE A 49 0.07 -3.33 9.78
C ILE A 49 -0.43 -2.42 10.90
N TYR A 50 0.07 -2.61 12.12
CA TYR A 50 -0.19 -1.69 13.23
C TYR A 50 0.40 -0.31 12.94
N SER A 51 -0.41 0.74 13.09
CA SER A 51 0.01 2.14 12.95
C SER A 51 0.07 2.79 14.33
N HIS A 52 1.28 3.07 14.82
CA HIS A 52 1.51 3.74 16.11
C HIS A 52 1.72 5.26 16.00
N ARG A 53 1.60 5.83 14.80
CA ARG A 53 1.85 7.27 14.58
C ARG A 53 0.77 7.93 13.73
N TYR A 54 0.55 7.41 12.53
CA TYR A 54 -0.29 8.11 11.53
C TYR A 54 -1.77 7.90 11.76
N ARG A 55 -2.20 6.67 12.06
CA ARG A 55 -3.60 6.30 12.27
C ARG A 55 -3.87 5.75 13.67
N GLY A 56 -2.92 5.89 14.57
CA GLY A 56 -2.98 5.49 15.96
C GLY A 56 -1.80 6.04 16.74
N THR A 57 -1.69 5.62 17.99
CA THR A 57 -0.57 5.91 18.90
C THR A 57 0.08 4.59 19.38
N PRO A 58 1.20 4.63 20.13
CA PRO A 58 1.74 3.43 20.75
C PRO A 58 0.72 2.71 21.66
N ASP A 59 -0.04 3.47 22.46
CA ASP A 59 -1.02 2.93 23.42
C ASP A 59 -2.35 2.52 22.76
N LYS A 60 -2.75 3.22 21.69
CA LYS A 60 -3.99 2.96 20.93
C LYS A 60 -3.65 2.88 19.44
N PRO A 61 -3.10 1.76 18.96
CA PRO A 61 -2.71 1.62 17.57
C PRO A 61 -3.90 1.70 16.63
N GLY A 62 -3.64 2.11 15.40
CA GLY A 62 -4.51 1.88 14.26
C GLY A 62 -4.07 0.67 13.45
N LEU A 63 -4.80 0.35 12.38
CA LEU A 63 -4.40 -0.57 11.33
C LEU A 63 -4.38 0.11 9.97
N VAL A 64 -3.25 -0.05 9.27
CA VAL A 64 -3.06 0.41 7.89
C VAL A 64 -2.80 -0.76 6.95
N LEU A 65 -2.92 -0.49 5.66
CA LEU A 65 -2.85 -1.52 4.64
C LEU A 65 -1.41 -1.96 4.38
N GLY A 66 -1.20 -3.27 4.28
CA GLY A 66 -0.02 -3.88 3.69
C GLY A 66 -0.37 -4.77 2.51
N LEU A 67 0.64 -5.09 1.70
CA LEU A 67 0.57 -6.19 0.74
C LEU A 67 1.06 -7.48 1.42
N ASP A 68 0.13 -8.35 1.78
CA ASP A 68 0.44 -9.65 2.36
C ASP A 68 0.47 -10.74 1.29
N ARG A 69 1.16 -11.84 1.56
CA ARG A 69 1.43 -12.93 0.60
C ARG A 69 0.12 -13.64 0.19
N GLY A 70 0.02 -13.95 -1.09
CA GLY A 70 -1.09 -14.70 -1.69
C GLY A 70 -2.07 -13.81 -2.48
N GLY A 71 -2.84 -14.41 -3.38
CA GLY A 71 -3.89 -13.72 -4.15
C GLY A 71 -3.36 -12.70 -5.17
N SER A 72 -4.10 -11.60 -5.34
CA SER A 72 -3.71 -10.47 -6.18
C SER A 72 -4.26 -9.16 -5.65
N CYS A 73 -3.55 -8.06 -5.90
CA CYS A 73 -3.94 -6.72 -5.51
C CYS A 73 -4.10 -5.85 -6.76
N HIS A 74 -5.25 -5.18 -6.86
CA HIS A 74 -5.49 -4.14 -7.86
C HIS A 74 -5.21 -2.77 -7.24
N GLY A 75 -4.52 -1.92 -7.97
CA GLY A 75 -4.13 -0.58 -7.54
C GLY A 75 -3.76 0.30 -8.74
N LEU A 76 -2.89 1.27 -8.52
CA LEU A 76 -2.34 2.13 -9.56
C LEU A 76 -0.84 1.92 -9.70
N ALA A 77 -0.33 1.99 -10.92
CA ALA A 77 1.09 2.13 -11.21
C ALA A 77 1.35 3.56 -11.70
N PHE A 78 2.20 4.29 -10.98
CA PHE A 78 2.59 5.67 -11.33
C PHE A 78 3.93 5.66 -12.04
N ARG A 79 4.03 6.25 -13.23
CA ARG A 79 5.32 6.45 -13.92
C ARG A 79 5.94 7.78 -13.47
N VAL A 80 7.15 7.72 -12.96
CA VAL A 80 7.95 8.85 -12.48
C VAL A 80 9.16 8.96 -13.39
N ALA A 81 9.41 10.16 -13.90
CA ALA A 81 10.56 10.41 -14.77
C ALA A 81 11.86 9.96 -14.07
N HIS A 82 12.80 9.38 -14.82
CA HIS A 82 14.09 8.92 -14.30
C HIS A 82 14.80 9.97 -13.43
N ALA A 83 14.78 11.24 -13.87
CA ALA A 83 15.39 12.36 -13.15
C ALA A 83 14.79 12.59 -11.74
N ASP A 84 13.51 12.29 -11.55
CA ASP A 84 12.79 12.46 -10.28
C ASP A 84 12.83 11.20 -9.41
N ALA A 85 13.20 10.04 -9.99
CA ALA A 85 13.14 8.74 -9.33
C ALA A 85 13.90 8.68 -7.99
N PRO A 86 15.12 9.23 -7.84
CA PRO A 86 15.81 9.23 -6.54
C PRO A 86 15.06 10.01 -5.46
N VAL A 87 14.50 11.17 -5.82
CA VAL A 87 13.75 12.03 -4.88
C VAL A 87 12.46 11.33 -4.45
N VAL A 88 11.72 10.76 -5.39
CA VAL A 88 10.47 10.05 -5.10
C VAL A 88 10.71 8.80 -4.26
N ARG A 89 11.75 8.01 -4.57
CA ARG A 89 12.09 6.82 -3.78
C ARG A 89 12.47 7.20 -2.35
N ASN A 90 13.28 8.23 -2.14
CA ASN A 90 13.65 8.69 -0.80
C ASN A 90 12.43 9.21 -0.03
N TYR A 91 11.58 10.01 -0.66
CA TYR A 91 10.32 10.44 -0.05
C TYR A 91 9.44 9.25 0.38
N LEU A 92 9.32 8.22 -0.46
CA LEU A 92 8.56 7.02 -0.13
C LEU A 92 9.19 6.22 1.03
N ARG A 93 10.53 6.15 1.09
CA ARG A 93 11.24 5.55 2.23
C ARG A 93 10.99 6.33 3.52
N ASP A 94 11.05 7.66 3.49
CA ASP A 94 10.77 8.50 4.65
C ASP A 94 9.31 8.42 5.11
N ARG A 95 8.40 8.15 4.18
CA ARG A 95 6.97 7.98 4.45
C ARG A 95 6.62 6.59 4.98
N GLU A 96 7.17 5.54 4.40
CA GLU A 96 6.74 4.16 4.60
C GLU A 96 7.73 3.34 5.47
N MET A 97 9.02 3.67 5.45
CA MET A 97 10.09 2.85 6.06
C MET A 97 10.61 3.34 7.42
N LEU A 98 10.00 4.35 8.06
CA LEU A 98 10.46 4.85 9.37
C LEU A 98 10.65 3.77 10.44
N ASN A 99 9.87 2.68 10.36
CA ASN A 99 9.97 1.54 11.28
C ASN A 99 10.35 0.22 10.58
N GLY A 100 10.66 0.21 9.29
CA GLY A 100 11.05 -1.01 8.57
C GLY A 100 9.96 -2.10 8.40
N VAL A 101 8.68 -1.78 8.64
CA VAL A 101 7.58 -2.74 8.56
C VAL A 101 7.24 -3.20 7.12
N TYR A 102 7.76 -2.50 6.13
CA TYR A 102 7.66 -2.89 4.72
C TYR A 102 9.01 -3.26 4.15
N LEU A 103 9.02 -4.33 3.36
CA LEU A 103 10.13 -4.69 2.50
C LEU A 103 9.96 -3.99 1.16
N GLU A 104 10.92 -3.13 0.83
CA GLU A 104 11.02 -2.52 -0.48
C GLU A 104 11.49 -3.55 -1.52
N GLY A 105 10.90 -3.54 -2.71
CA GLY A 105 11.47 -4.26 -3.84
C GLY A 105 10.70 -4.08 -5.14
N PHE A 106 11.40 -4.25 -6.25
CA PHE A 106 10.78 -4.25 -7.56
C PHE A 106 10.00 -5.54 -7.79
N ARG A 107 8.77 -5.41 -8.27
CA ARG A 107 7.89 -6.53 -8.62
C ARG A 107 7.28 -6.28 -9.99
N ARG A 108 7.02 -7.37 -10.72
CA ARG A 108 6.31 -7.29 -11.99
C ARG A 108 4.84 -7.01 -11.73
N VAL A 109 4.34 -5.92 -12.31
CA VAL A 109 2.94 -5.49 -12.24
C VAL A 109 2.39 -5.43 -13.66
N ARG A 110 1.13 -5.80 -13.84
CA ARG A 110 0.45 -5.75 -15.14
C ARG A 110 -0.51 -4.57 -15.18
N LEU A 111 -0.32 -3.68 -16.13
CA LEU A 111 -1.18 -2.54 -16.38
C LEU A 111 -2.49 -2.96 -17.06
N THR A 112 -3.50 -2.11 -17.04
CA THR A 112 -4.83 -2.36 -17.63
C THR A 112 -4.81 -2.49 -19.15
N ASP A 113 -3.81 -1.90 -19.83
CA ASP A 113 -3.58 -2.04 -21.27
C ASP A 113 -2.92 -3.40 -21.64
N GLY A 114 -2.58 -4.23 -20.65
CA GLY A 114 -1.90 -5.51 -20.82
C GLY A 114 -0.38 -5.44 -20.71
N THR A 115 0.22 -4.25 -20.71
CA THR A 115 1.65 -4.03 -20.55
C THR A 115 2.13 -4.52 -19.19
N ALA A 116 3.33 -5.09 -19.13
CA ALA A 116 3.95 -5.48 -17.86
C ALA A 116 5.17 -4.60 -17.56
N VAL A 117 5.16 -3.98 -16.38
CA VAL A 117 6.24 -3.10 -15.91
C VAL A 117 6.84 -3.66 -14.61
N ARG A 118 8.08 -3.27 -14.28
CA ARG A 118 8.64 -3.49 -12.95
C ARG A 118 8.40 -2.26 -12.10
N ALA A 119 7.57 -2.40 -11.08
CA ALA A 119 7.23 -1.32 -10.17
C ALA A 119 7.87 -1.53 -8.80
N LEU A 120 8.30 -0.44 -8.18
CA LEU A 120 8.66 -0.37 -6.78
C LEU A 120 7.42 -0.65 -5.94
N CYS A 121 7.51 -1.69 -5.11
CA CYS A 121 6.46 -2.11 -4.20
C CYS A 121 6.99 -2.14 -2.77
N TYR A 122 6.10 -1.84 -1.83
CA TYR A 122 6.32 -2.01 -0.39
C TYR A 122 5.42 -3.15 0.08
N VAL A 123 6.01 -4.28 0.44
CA VAL A 123 5.25 -5.46 0.89
C VAL A 123 5.40 -5.66 2.39
N ALA A 124 4.37 -6.20 3.05
CA ALA A 124 4.41 -6.38 4.50
C ALA A 124 5.53 -7.35 4.90
N ASP A 125 6.39 -6.92 5.82
CA ASP A 125 7.33 -7.83 6.48
C ASP A 125 6.59 -8.62 7.57
N ARG A 126 6.30 -9.90 7.27
CA ARG A 126 5.61 -10.80 8.20
C ARG A 126 6.43 -11.16 9.44
N SER A 127 7.73 -10.89 9.45
CA SER A 127 8.60 -11.09 10.63
C SER A 127 8.62 -9.88 11.56
N HIS A 128 8.12 -8.73 11.10
CA HIS A 128 8.18 -7.50 11.86
C HIS A 128 7.13 -7.45 12.97
N ARG A 129 7.48 -6.89 14.14
CA ARG A 129 6.60 -6.80 15.32
C ARG A 129 5.28 -6.05 15.09
N GLN A 130 5.23 -5.16 14.10
CA GLN A 130 4.02 -4.42 13.73
C GLN A 130 3.13 -5.17 12.72
N TYR A 131 3.51 -6.36 12.28
CA TYR A 131 2.67 -7.18 11.43
C TYR A 131 1.52 -7.80 12.25
N ALA A 132 0.31 -7.43 11.87
CA ALA A 132 -0.95 -7.78 12.53
C ALA A 132 -1.71 -8.89 11.79
N GLY A 133 -1.06 -9.69 10.94
CA GLY A 133 -1.73 -10.70 10.11
C GLY A 133 -2.28 -11.91 10.87
N HIS A 134 -2.02 -12.01 12.17
CA HIS A 134 -2.61 -13.03 13.06
C HIS A 134 -3.99 -12.61 13.60
N LEU A 135 -4.40 -11.36 13.41
CA LEU A 135 -5.68 -10.86 13.87
C LEU A 135 -6.82 -11.34 12.97
N ASP A 136 -7.92 -11.75 13.60
CA ASP A 136 -9.15 -12.00 12.88
C ASP A 136 -9.80 -10.70 12.37
N ARG A 137 -10.89 -10.85 11.62
CA ARG A 137 -11.57 -9.71 10.99
C ARG A 137 -12.21 -8.76 12.01
N GLU A 138 -12.78 -9.28 13.10
CA GLU A 138 -13.46 -8.48 14.13
C GLU A 138 -12.46 -7.73 15.02
N GLN A 139 -11.34 -8.36 15.36
CA GLN A 139 -10.22 -7.72 16.06
C GLN A 139 -9.68 -6.54 15.24
N ARG A 140 -9.47 -6.75 13.92
CA ARG A 140 -9.04 -5.68 13.01
C ARG A 140 -10.05 -4.53 12.96
N LEU A 141 -11.35 -4.85 12.94
CA LEU A 141 -12.41 -3.85 12.94
C LEU A 141 -12.40 -3.03 14.24
N ALA A 142 -12.29 -3.67 15.40
CA ALA A 142 -12.26 -3.02 16.70
C ALA A 142 -11.09 -2.03 16.84
N ILE A 143 -9.91 -2.40 16.34
CA ILE A 143 -8.73 -1.52 16.33
C ILE A 143 -8.95 -0.35 15.36
N ALA A 144 -9.40 -0.63 14.13
CA ALA A 144 -9.65 0.40 13.13
C ALA A 144 -10.72 1.41 13.56
N ARG A 145 -11.69 1.01 14.40
CA ARG A 145 -12.72 1.90 14.97
C ARG A 145 -12.15 2.96 15.91
N THR A 146 -11.11 2.61 16.66
CA THR A 146 -10.62 3.46 17.78
C THR A 146 -9.30 4.15 17.47
N GLY A 147 -8.59 3.73 16.42
CA GLY A 147 -7.32 4.32 16.01
C GLY A 147 -7.44 5.79 15.58
N ALA A 148 -6.62 6.64 16.19
CA ALA A 148 -6.44 8.03 15.80
C ALA A 148 -4.97 8.43 15.98
N GLY A 149 -4.37 9.04 14.95
CA GLY A 149 -2.97 9.47 14.99
C GLY A 149 -2.75 10.81 14.32
N SER A 150 -1.49 11.14 14.06
CA SER A 150 -1.07 12.44 13.49
C SER A 150 -1.62 12.72 12.09
N ALA A 151 -2.10 11.71 11.36
CA ALA A 151 -2.73 11.85 10.05
C ALA A 151 -4.27 11.73 10.10
N GLY A 152 -4.85 11.76 11.31
CA GLY A 152 -6.29 11.69 11.57
C GLY A 152 -6.79 10.29 11.95
N LEU A 153 -8.11 10.11 11.85
CA LEU A 153 -8.79 8.87 12.24
C LEU A 153 -8.42 7.72 11.29
N ASN A 154 -8.36 6.51 11.85
CA ASN A 154 -8.18 5.30 11.06
C ASN A 154 -9.42 4.98 10.22
N ILE A 155 -10.61 5.30 10.74
CA ILE A 155 -11.88 5.13 10.01
C ILE A 155 -11.83 5.87 8.66
N ASP A 156 -11.42 7.15 8.69
CA ASP A 156 -11.29 7.96 7.48
C ASP A 156 -10.34 7.33 6.46
N TYR A 157 -9.24 6.74 6.93
CA TYR A 157 -8.27 6.08 6.07
C TYR A 157 -8.87 4.88 5.34
N VAL A 158 -9.61 4.03 6.06
CA VAL A 158 -10.26 2.85 5.49
C VAL A 158 -11.33 3.28 4.48
N ILE A 159 -12.22 4.19 4.87
CA ILE A 159 -13.33 4.65 4.03
C ILE A 159 -12.82 5.35 2.77
N LYS A 160 -11.84 6.27 2.90
CA LYS A 160 -11.26 6.98 1.74
C LYS A 160 -10.59 6.01 0.77
N THR A 161 -9.88 5.01 1.29
CA THR A 161 -9.21 4.03 0.44
C THR A 161 -10.21 3.12 -0.28
N ALA A 162 -11.25 2.63 0.42
CA ALA A 162 -12.32 1.85 -0.19
C ALA A 162 -13.07 2.67 -1.26
N GLN A 163 -13.37 3.93 -0.98
CA GLN A 163 -14.01 4.81 -1.95
C GLN A 163 -13.14 5.00 -3.19
N LYS A 164 -11.84 5.28 -3.01
CA LYS A 164 -10.94 5.48 -4.13
C LYS A 164 -10.81 4.24 -5.01
N LEU A 165 -10.87 3.04 -4.43
CA LEU A 165 -10.90 1.80 -5.20
C LEU A 165 -12.17 1.65 -6.02
N ARG A 166 -13.34 1.96 -5.43
CA ARG A 166 -14.62 1.97 -6.16
C ARG A 166 -14.61 2.97 -7.31
N ASP A 167 -14.07 4.16 -7.11
CA ASP A 167 -13.93 5.18 -8.16
C ASP A 167 -13.02 4.70 -9.32
N LEU A 168 -12.08 3.81 -9.03
CA LEU A 168 -11.20 3.16 -10.02
C LEU A 168 -11.84 1.91 -10.65
N GLY A 169 -13.09 1.56 -10.30
CA GLY A 169 -13.75 0.34 -10.76
C GLY A 169 -13.19 -0.95 -10.14
N VAL A 170 -12.42 -0.84 -9.06
CA VAL A 170 -11.81 -1.97 -8.36
C VAL A 170 -12.70 -2.39 -7.20
N ARG A 171 -13.22 -3.61 -7.25
CA ARG A 171 -13.92 -4.24 -6.12
C ARG A 171 -12.92 -4.89 -5.17
N ASP A 172 -12.96 -4.51 -3.91
CA ASP A 172 -12.16 -5.10 -2.82
C ASP A 172 -13.10 -5.51 -1.70
N ALA A 173 -13.60 -6.75 -1.76
CA ALA A 173 -14.68 -7.21 -0.90
C ALA A 173 -14.34 -7.13 0.60
N GLU A 174 -13.08 -7.33 0.96
CA GLU A 174 -12.65 -7.23 2.36
C GLU A 174 -12.63 -5.77 2.82
N LEU A 175 -12.03 -4.87 2.05
CA LEU A 175 -11.99 -3.46 2.42
C LEU A 175 -13.36 -2.78 2.34
N ASP A 176 -14.21 -3.18 1.38
CA ASP A 176 -15.60 -2.74 1.28
C ASP A 176 -16.38 -3.13 2.54
N TRP A 177 -16.24 -4.39 3.00
CA TRP A 177 -16.84 -4.83 4.25
C TRP A 177 -16.39 -3.99 5.45
N PHE A 178 -15.08 -3.74 5.60
CA PHE A 178 -14.60 -2.87 6.69
C PHE A 178 -15.18 -1.46 6.58
N ALA A 179 -15.21 -0.87 5.39
CA ALA A 179 -15.74 0.48 5.19
C ALA A 179 -17.24 0.57 5.52
N GLU A 180 -18.04 -0.46 5.23
CA GLU A 180 -19.45 -0.53 5.62
C GLU A 180 -19.62 -0.63 7.13
N GLN A 181 -18.89 -1.54 7.79
CA GLN A 181 -18.97 -1.74 9.24
C GLN A 181 -18.49 -0.54 10.07
N LEU A 182 -17.61 0.28 9.50
CA LEU A 182 -17.10 1.51 10.12
C LEU A 182 -17.99 2.74 9.87
N LYS A 183 -18.83 2.72 8.83
CA LYS A 183 -19.83 3.78 8.60
C LYS A 183 -21.08 3.62 9.47
N ALA A 184 -21.38 2.39 9.87
CA ALA A 184 -22.56 2.05 10.66
C ALA A 184 -22.36 2.25 12.18
N SER A 185 -21.17 2.68 12.61
CA SER A 185 -20.77 2.84 14.02
C SER A 185 -20.72 4.29 14.47
#